data_AF-A0A166KEB0-F1
#
_entry.id   AF-A0A166KEB0-F1
#
_cell.length_a   1.000
_cell.length_b   1.000
_cell.length_c   1.000
_cell.angle_alpha   90.00
_cell.angle_beta   90.00
_cell.angle_gamma   90.00
#
_symmetry.space_group_name_H-M   'P 1'
#
loop_
_entity.id
_entity.type
_entity.pdbx_description
1 polymer ?
#
loop_
_entity_poly.entity_id
_entity_poly.type
_entity_poly.pdbx_seq_one_letter_code
_entity_poly.pdbx_strand_id
1 'polypeptide(L)'
;MPLLVHLRLSDVDWWPTAHPLILPHLRTLYLDAHYYDVIMNVFIISIYAPVLEELTAAALDYTGGRGEGPYWLRRNESILAIEGDVHPFLSLRCLRSMSAFNQYSMFLCCFPGLTAIHTAEVAPTDFSVDERHLDAPFAWSNIRALDVAGTALNEESMRRLGVPHIMPIERLGLSPEFVADGQRYALERQLPFMVTEMVKSTPFPLKGLDCPQF
;
A
#
# COMPACT_ATOMS: atom_id res chain seq x y z
N MET A 1 -24.78 7.41 2.93
CA MET A 1 -24.34 8.48 3.86
C MET A 1 -23.60 9.54 3.05
N PRO A 2 -24.24 10.65 2.64
CA PRO A 2 -23.69 11.57 1.64
C PRO A 2 -22.58 12.52 2.14
N LEU A 3 -22.08 12.38 3.38
CA LEU A 3 -21.04 13.26 3.93
C LEU A 3 -19.90 12.50 4.62
N LEU A 4 -19.86 11.17 4.47
CA LEU A 4 -18.82 10.37 5.11
C LEU A 4 -17.49 10.53 4.35
N VAL A 5 -16.54 11.23 4.98
CA VAL A 5 -15.21 11.52 4.41
C VAL A 5 -14.13 10.56 4.92
N HIS A 6 -14.32 10.05 6.14
CA HIS A 6 -13.39 9.15 6.80
C HIS A 6 -14.15 7.93 7.32
N LEU A 7 -13.63 6.73 7.06
CA LEU A 7 -14.24 5.48 7.50
C LEU A 7 -13.17 4.52 8.00
N ARG A 8 -13.42 3.92 9.16
CA ARG A 8 -12.67 2.80 9.70
C ARG A 8 -13.59 1.61 9.84
N LEU A 9 -13.19 0.48 9.28
CA LEU A 9 -13.88 -0.80 9.36
C LEU A 9 -12.90 -1.82 9.93
N SER A 10 -13.28 -2.41 11.04
CA SER A 10 -12.46 -3.39 11.74
C SER A 10 -13.03 -4.80 11.56
N ASP A 11 -12.15 -5.78 11.67
CA ASP A 11 -12.45 -7.21 11.59
C ASP A 11 -13.24 -7.57 10.31
N VAL A 12 -12.76 -7.10 9.15
CA VAL A 12 -13.49 -7.29 7.89
C VAL A 12 -13.54 -8.75 7.41
N ASP A 13 -12.87 -9.69 8.10
CA ASP A 13 -12.99 -11.14 7.89
C ASP A 13 -14.41 -11.66 8.10
N TRP A 14 -15.18 -11.00 8.95
CA TRP A 14 -16.54 -11.42 9.30
C TRP A 14 -17.61 -10.77 8.43
N TRP A 15 -17.21 -10.01 7.42
CA TRP A 15 -18.13 -9.26 6.60
C TRP A 15 -18.79 -10.13 5.54
N PRO A 16 -20.13 -10.07 5.39
CA PRO A 16 -20.78 -10.67 4.24
C PRO A 16 -20.38 -9.87 3.00
N THR A 17 -19.62 -10.48 2.09
CA THR A 17 -19.18 -9.90 0.80
C THR A 17 -20.31 -9.57 -0.18
N ALA A 18 -21.57 -9.72 0.23
CA ALA A 18 -22.74 -9.64 -0.64
C ALA A 18 -23.30 -8.21 -0.87
N HIS A 19 -22.82 -7.18 -0.16
CA HIS A 19 -23.41 -5.83 -0.25
C HIS A 19 -22.37 -4.74 -0.52
N PRO A 20 -22.47 -4.03 -1.67
CA PRO A 20 -21.57 -2.92 -1.98
C PRO A 20 -21.89 -1.70 -1.11
N LEU A 21 -20.84 -1.11 -0.53
CA LEU A 21 -20.85 0.16 0.16
C LEU A 21 -20.55 1.29 -0.83
N ILE A 22 -21.58 2.07 -1.15
CA ILE A 22 -21.48 3.23 -2.04
C ILE A 22 -21.12 4.46 -1.19
N LEU A 23 -19.89 4.93 -1.33
CA LEU A 23 -19.26 5.95 -0.48
C LEU A 23 -18.67 7.09 -1.34
N PRO A 24 -19.52 7.93 -1.97
CA PRO A 24 -19.11 8.86 -3.04
C PRO A 24 -18.21 10.02 -2.59
N HIS A 25 -18.09 10.26 -1.29
CA HIS A 25 -17.31 11.37 -0.71
C HIS A 25 -16.15 10.89 0.19
N LEU A 26 -15.94 9.58 0.27
CA LEU A 26 -14.92 9.01 1.14
C LEU A 26 -13.54 9.33 0.60
N ARG A 27 -12.70 9.95 1.42
CA ARG A 27 -11.31 10.32 1.10
C ARG A 27 -10.30 9.42 1.79
N THR A 28 -10.60 8.94 3.00
CA THR A 28 -9.70 8.05 3.73
C THR A 28 -10.43 6.81 4.22
N LEU A 29 -9.88 5.65 3.93
CA LEU A 29 -10.39 4.37 4.38
C LEU A 29 -9.34 3.64 5.21
N TYR A 30 -9.76 3.11 6.35
CA TYR A 30 -8.97 2.19 7.15
C TYR A 30 -9.71 0.86 7.22
N LEU A 31 -9.01 -0.22 6.86
CA LEU A 31 -9.47 -1.59 6.97
C LEU A 31 -8.48 -2.38 7.84
N ASP A 32 -8.99 -3.10 8.84
CA ASP A 32 -8.23 -4.13 9.52
C ASP A 32 -8.90 -5.51 9.44
N ALA A 33 -8.05 -6.54 9.43
CA ALA A 33 -8.43 -7.95 9.36
C ALA A 33 -7.30 -8.83 9.87
N HIS A 34 -7.52 -10.13 9.92
CA HIS A 34 -6.49 -11.10 10.21
C HIS A 34 -5.52 -11.27 9.03
N TYR A 35 -6.01 -11.27 7.78
CA TYR A 35 -5.21 -11.49 6.56
C TYR A 35 -5.36 -10.38 5.51
N TYR A 36 -4.27 -10.05 4.79
CA TYR A 36 -4.31 -9.08 3.68
C TYR A 36 -5.25 -9.50 2.54
N ASP A 37 -5.32 -10.80 2.24
CA ASP A 37 -6.23 -11.34 1.24
C ASP A 37 -7.69 -10.99 1.56
N VAL A 38 -8.09 -10.95 2.82
CA VAL A 38 -9.46 -10.57 3.15
C VAL A 38 -9.66 -9.07 2.92
N ILE A 39 -8.71 -8.25 3.38
CA ILE A 39 -8.78 -6.79 3.24
C ILE A 39 -8.94 -6.39 1.78
N MET A 40 -8.12 -6.96 0.89
CA MET A 40 -8.17 -6.59 -0.54
C MET A 40 -9.48 -7.02 -1.20
N ASN A 41 -10.20 -8.00 -0.64
CA ASN A 41 -11.33 -8.66 -1.30
C ASN A 41 -12.53 -7.81 -1.00
N VAL A 42 -12.68 -7.48 0.28
CA VAL A 42 -13.63 -6.49 0.75
C VAL A 42 -13.40 -5.16 0.04
N PHE A 43 -12.15 -4.72 -0.09
CA PHE A 43 -11.86 -3.45 -0.76
C PHE A 43 -12.27 -3.45 -2.24
N ILE A 44 -11.91 -4.48 -3.00
CA ILE A 44 -12.21 -4.54 -4.45
C ILE A 44 -13.70 -4.80 -4.72
N ILE A 45 -14.31 -5.72 -3.98
CA ILE A 45 -15.67 -6.22 -4.28
C ILE A 45 -16.74 -5.35 -3.62
N SER A 46 -16.49 -4.84 -2.41
CA SER A 46 -17.52 -4.24 -1.57
C SER A 46 -17.40 -2.73 -1.42
N ILE A 47 -16.29 -2.08 -1.81
CA ILE A 47 -16.12 -0.64 -1.62
C ILE A 47 -16.22 0.09 -2.96
N TYR A 48 -17.15 1.04 -3.06
CA TYR A 48 -17.23 1.97 -4.18
C TYR A 48 -16.99 3.40 -3.69
N ALA A 49 -15.78 3.91 -3.88
CA ALA A 49 -15.32 5.19 -3.35
C ALA A 49 -14.49 6.00 -4.39
N PRO A 50 -15.14 6.63 -5.40
CA PRO A 50 -14.49 7.29 -6.55
C PRO A 50 -13.44 8.37 -6.21
N VAL A 51 -13.58 9.00 -5.05
CA VAL A 51 -12.71 10.10 -4.58
C VAL A 51 -11.79 9.70 -3.42
N LEU A 52 -11.60 8.39 -3.21
CA LEU A 52 -10.71 7.88 -2.18
C LEU A 52 -9.27 8.29 -2.48
N GLU A 53 -8.62 8.96 -1.52
CA GLU A 53 -7.26 9.49 -1.62
C GLU A 53 -6.26 8.63 -0.85
N GLU A 54 -6.69 8.06 0.29
CA GLU A 54 -5.84 7.26 1.17
C GLU A 54 -6.50 5.95 1.62
N LEU A 55 -5.76 4.84 1.53
CA LEU A 55 -6.15 3.54 2.07
C LEU A 55 -5.12 3.07 3.10
N THR A 56 -5.58 2.64 4.26
CA THR A 56 -4.79 1.91 5.24
C THR A 56 -5.30 0.47 5.31
N ALA A 57 -4.41 -0.48 5.06
CA ALA A 57 -4.68 -1.91 5.18
C ALA A 57 -3.80 -2.46 6.30
N ALA A 58 -4.41 -2.86 7.41
CA ALA A 58 -3.71 -3.39 8.58
C ALA A 58 -4.10 -4.85 8.83
N ALA A 59 -3.21 -5.78 8.45
CA ALA A 59 -3.39 -7.20 8.75
C ALA A 59 -2.56 -7.61 9.97
N LEU A 60 -3.06 -8.58 10.74
CA LEU A 60 -2.31 -9.21 11.84
C LEU A 60 -1.28 -10.23 11.33
N ASP A 61 -1.60 -10.94 10.24
CA ASP A 61 -0.74 -11.94 9.62
C ASP A 61 -0.62 -11.72 8.10
N TYR A 62 0.58 -12.01 7.60
CA TYR A 62 0.95 -11.97 6.19
C TYR A 62 0.46 -13.23 5.45
N THR A 63 0.44 -14.40 6.10
CA THR A 63 0.03 -15.65 5.46
C THR A 63 -1.47 -15.82 5.46
N GLY A 64 -2.15 -15.34 4.41
CA GLY A 64 -3.40 -15.97 4.01
C GLY A 64 -3.17 -17.49 3.90
N GLY A 65 -4.11 -18.30 4.41
CA GLY A 65 -4.02 -19.75 4.31
C GLY A 65 -3.70 -20.17 2.87
N ARG A 66 -2.83 -21.17 2.70
CA ARG A 66 -2.36 -21.73 1.40
C ARG A 66 -3.48 -22.39 0.59
N GLY A 67 -4.58 -21.68 0.37
CA GLY A 67 -5.68 -22.05 -0.50
C GLY A 67 -5.64 -21.23 -1.78
N GLU A 68 -6.34 -21.71 -2.79
CA GLU A 68 -6.66 -20.98 -4.01
C GLU A 68 -7.63 -19.83 -3.65
N GLY A 69 -7.11 -18.80 -2.98
CA GLY A 69 -7.84 -17.56 -2.74
C GLY A 69 -7.98 -16.75 -4.04
N PRO A 70 -9.00 -15.90 -4.16
CA PRO A 70 -9.37 -15.17 -5.38
C PRO A 70 -8.33 -14.17 -5.92
N TYR A 71 -7.10 -14.11 -5.40
CA TYR A 71 -6.01 -13.26 -5.92
C TYR A 71 -5.12 -13.91 -6.97
N TRP A 72 -5.54 -15.05 -7.50
CA TRP A 72 -5.10 -15.51 -8.80
C TRP A 72 -5.83 -14.80 -9.94
N LEU A 73 -6.27 -13.56 -9.75
CA LEU A 73 -6.69 -12.73 -10.87
C LEU A 73 -5.47 -12.51 -11.76
N ARG A 74 -5.38 -13.32 -12.82
CA ARG A 74 -4.38 -13.11 -13.86
C ARG A 74 -4.56 -11.69 -14.36
N ARG A 75 -3.46 -10.99 -14.64
CA ARG A 75 -3.41 -9.61 -15.15
C ARG A 75 -4.54 -9.27 -16.14
N ASN A 76 -4.87 -10.19 -17.03
CA ASN A 76 -5.91 -10.01 -18.04
C ASN A 76 -7.34 -9.95 -17.46
N GLU A 77 -7.67 -10.70 -16.41
CA GLU A 77 -9.02 -10.69 -15.79
C GLU A 77 -9.24 -9.42 -14.97
N SER A 78 -8.23 -8.95 -14.24
CA SER A 78 -8.29 -7.65 -13.56
C SER A 78 -8.43 -6.51 -14.57
N ILE A 79 -7.59 -6.49 -15.61
CA ILE A 79 -7.63 -5.46 -16.67
C ILE A 79 -8.98 -5.50 -17.43
N LEU A 80 -9.52 -6.68 -17.75
CA LEU A 80 -10.82 -6.79 -18.43
C LEU A 80 -12.00 -6.38 -17.54
N ALA A 81 -11.94 -6.59 -16.22
CA ALA A 81 -12.93 -6.04 -15.28
C ALA A 81 -12.81 -4.52 -15.11
N ILE A 82 -11.62 -3.98 -15.38
CA ILE A 82 -11.22 -2.58 -15.27
C ILE A 82 -11.52 -1.77 -16.54
N GLU A 83 -11.34 -2.35 -17.72
CA GLU A 83 -11.45 -1.66 -19.03
C GLU A 83 -12.90 -1.35 -19.43
N GLY A 84 -13.89 -1.87 -18.69
CA GLY A 84 -15.31 -1.64 -18.96
C GLY A 84 -15.95 -0.44 -18.26
N ASP A 85 -15.44 -0.03 -17.09
CA ASP A 85 -16.07 0.97 -16.23
C ASP A 85 -15.06 1.89 -15.54
N VAL A 86 -15.46 3.14 -15.30
CA VAL A 86 -14.65 4.17 -14.63
C VAL A 86 -14.03 3.60 -13.35
N HIS A 87 -12.70 3.45 -13.36
CA HIS A 87 -11.93 2.98 -12.20
C HIS A 87 -12.32 3.74 -10.93
N PRO A 88 -12.92 3.09 -9.93
CA PRO A 88 -13.42 3.77 -8.72
C PRO A 88 -12.30 4.29 -7.82
N PHE A 89 -11.02 4.11 -8.17
CA PHE A 89 -9.90 4.45 -7.30
C PHE A 89 -8.78 5.25 -8.00
N LEU A 90 -9.08 5.95 -9.11
CA LEU A 90 -8.11 6.83 -9.79
C LEU A 90 -7.54 7.93 -8.87
N SER A 91 -8.30 8.29 -7.86
CA SER A 91 -7.95 9.31 -6.86
C SER A 91 -6.99 8.80 -5.80
N LEU A 92 -6.80 7.48 -5.67
CA LEU A 92 -5.99 6.89 -4.60
C LEU A 92 -4.52 7.28 -4.80
N ARG A 93 -3.97 8.07 -3.88
CA ARG A 93 -2.59 8.57 -3.92
C ARG A 93 -1.69 7.89 -2.91
N CYS A 94 -2.24 7.39 -1.81
CA CYS A 94 -1.47 6.84 -0.70
C CYS A 94 -2.01 5.49 -0.21
N LEU A 95 -1.12 4.50 -0.08
CA LEU A 95 -1.38 3.24 0.60
C LEU A 95 -0.53 3.13 1.87
N ARG A 96 -1.12 2.64 2.95
CA ARG A 96 -0.48 2.55 4.27
C ARG A 96 -0.60 1.16 4.90
N SER A 97 0.36 0.87 5.78
CA SER A 97 0.43 -0.28 6.68
C SER A 97 0.50 -1.65 6.02
N MET A 98 0.49 -1.72 4.69
CA MET A 98 0.67 -2.97 3.99
C MET A 98 2.13 -3.42 4.08
N SER A 99 2.35 -4.67 4.45
CA SER A 99 3.69 -5.21 4.72
C SER A 99 4.11 -6.25 3.67
N ALA A 100 3.14 -6.87 2.99
CA ALA A 100 3.35 -7.90 1.96
C ALA A 100 3.35 -7.39 0.50
N PHE A 101 3.76 -6.14 0.24
CA PHE A 101 3.62 -5.49 -1.08
C PHE A 101 4.10 -6.31 -2.29
N ASN A 102 5.18 -7.07 -2.12
CA ASN A 102 5.70 -7.97 -3.17
C ASN A 102 4.67 -8.96 -3.70
N GLN A 103 3.88 -9.51 -2.79
CA GLN A 103 2.92 -10.57 -3.09
C GLN A 103 1.70 -10.03 -3.82
N TYR A 104 1.49 -8.72 -3.72
CA TYR A 104 0.34 -8.01 -4.25
C TYR A 104 0.75 -6.94 -5.26
N SER A 105 1.89 -7.12 -5.95
CA SER A 105 2.32 -6.19 -7.01
C SER A 105 1.25 -5.98 -8.09
N MET A 106 0.50 -7.05 -8.41
CA MET A 106 -0.66 -7.00 -9.31
C MET A 106 -1.83 -6.15 -8.78
N PHE A 107 -2.04 -6.11 -7.46
CA PHE A 107 -3.06 -5.26 -6.84
C PHE A 107 -2.71 -3.78 -7.00
N LEU A 108 -1.41 -3.41 -6.91
CA LEU A 108 -0.98 -2.02 -7.11
C LEU A 108 -1.28 -1.51 -8.53
N CYS A 109 -1.28 -2.38 -9.53
CA CYS A 109 -1.65 -2.03 -10.90
C CYS A 109 -3.10 -1.52 -11.01
N CYS A 110 -3.98 -1.82 -10.05
CA CYS A 110 -5.35 -1.31 -10.02
C CYS A 110 -5.43 0.19 -9.66
N PHE A 111 -4.33 0.80 -9.21
CA PHE A 111 -4.28 2.18 -8.73
C PHE A 111 -3.27 3.01 -9.55
N PRO A 112 -3.60 3.37 -10.80
CA PRO A 112 -2.69 4.15 -11.64
C PRO A 112 -2.34 5.52 -11.02
N GLY A 113 -3.18 6.01 -10.11
CA GLY A 113 -2.97 7.24 -9.38
C GLY A 113 -2.04 7.16 -8.16
N LEU A 114 -1.62 5.96 -7.76
CA LEU A 114 -0.86 5.75 -6.54
C LEU A 114 0.56 6.33 -6.67
N THR A 115 0.94 7.20 -5.75
CA THR A 115 2.23 7.90 -5.76
C THR A 115 3.02 7.76 -4.47
N ALA A 116 2.37 7.33 -3.38
CA ALA A 116 2.98 7.23 -2.06
C ALA A 116 2.65 5.90 -1.38
N ILE A 117 3.66 5.29 -0.77
CA ILE A 117 3.52 4.08 0.05
C ILE A 117 4.11 4.33 1.43
N HIS A 118 3.39 3.90 2.46
CA HIS A 118 3.86 3.87 3.84
C HIS A 118 3.80 2.43 4.35
N THR A 119 4.93 1.89 4.77
CA THR A 119 5.06 0.49 5.19
C THR A 119 5.81 0.39 6.50
N ALA A 120 5.48 -0.63 7.30
CA ALA A 120 6.21 -0.97 8.52
C ALA A 120 7.29 -2.03 8.29
N GLU A 121 7.29 -2.65 7.11
CA GLU A 121 8.35 -3.56 6.69
C GLU A 121 9.28 -2.85 5.72
N VAL A 122 10.46 -3.41 5.51
CA VAL A 122 11.30 -3.03 4.37
C VAL A 122 10.56 -3.50 3.11
N ALA A 123 9.58 -2.73 2.65
CA ALA A 123 9.01 -2.89 1.31
C ALA A 123 10.16 -3.06 0.33
N PRO A 124 9.97 -3.96 -0.63
CA PRO A 124 10.97 -4.92 -1.04
C PRO A 124 12.24 -4.21 -1.37
N THR A 125 13.24 -4.29 -0.51
CA THR A 125 14.58 -4.05 -1.03
C THR A 125 15.12 -5.32 -1.62
N ASP A 126 14.43 -6.44 -1.42
CA ASP A 126 14.72 -7.70 -2.09
C ASP A 126 13.90 -7.87 -3.37
N PHE A 127 14.18 -7.04 -4.37
CA PHE A 127 13.77 -7.27 -5.77
C PHE A 127 14.57 -8.39 -6.44
N SER A 128 15.25 -9.26 -5.68
CA SER A 128 16.01 -10.35 -6.28
C SER A 128 15.03 -11.32 -6.94
N VAL A 129 14.85 -11.10 -8.24
CA VAL A 129 14.58 -12.13 -9.24
C VAL A 129 13.45 -13.08 -8.80
N ASP A 130 12.29 -12.50 -8.50
CA ASP A 130 11.07 -13.25 -8.70
C ASP A 130 10.62 -12.99 -10.13
N GLU A 131 10.54 -14.03 -10.95
CA GLU A 131 10.00 -13.95 -12.32
C GLU A 131 8.59 -13.31 -12.31
N ARG A 132 7.88 -13.39 -11.18
CA ARG A 132 6.62 -12.68 -10.91
C ARG A 132 6.69 -11.16 -11.05
N HIS A 133 7.87 -10.55 -10.91
CA HIS A 133 8.07 -9.09 -11.06
C HIS A 133 8.35 -8.65 -12.50
N LEU A 134 8.72 -9.58 -13.40
CA LEU A 134 8.96 -9.26 -14.82
C LEU A 134 7.68 -8.81 -15.54
N ASP A 135 6.52 -9.27 -15.06
CA ASP A 135 5.21 -8.92 -15.60
C ASP A 135 4.56 -7.68 -14.95
N ALA A 136 5.13 -7.15 -13.87
CA ALA A 136 4.60 -6.01 -13.10
C ALA A 136 5.55 -4.79 -12.97
N PRO A 137 6.37 -4.41 -13.98
CA PRO A 137 7.26 -3.25 -13.88
C PRO A 137 6.49 -1.92 -13.72
N PHE A 138 5.21 -1.89 -14.11
CA PHE A 138 4.37 -0.69 -14.06
C PHE A 138 3.89 -0.33 -12.65
N ALA A 139 3.74 -1.30 -11.74
CA ALA A 139 3.19 -1.09 -10.40
C ALA A 139 3.98 -0.04 -9.60
N TRP A 140 5.28 0.04 -9.82
CA TRP A 140 6.20 0.91 -9.09
C TRP A 140 6.55 2.20 -9.85
N SER A 141 6.21 2.26 -11.14
CA SER A 141 6.62 3.36 -12.03
C SER A 141 6.03 4.72 -11.66
N ASN A 142 4.94 4.75 -10.87
CA ASN A 142 4.29 5.98 -10.41
C ASN A 142 4.61 6.34 -8.95
N ILE A 143 5.27 5.44 -8.20
CA ILE A 143 5.61 5.69 -6.81
C ILE A 143 6.76 6.69 -6.74
N ARG A 144 6.53 7.81 -6.05
CA ARG A 144 7.49 8.90 -5.83
C ARG A 144 7.92 9.02 -4.37
N ALA A 145 7.03 8.64 -3.44
CA ALA A 145 7.31 8.69 -2.01
C ALA A 145 7.19 7.31 -1.37
N LEU A 146 8.22 6.93 -0.60
CA LEU A 146 8.24 5.70 0.18
C LEU A 146 8.60 6.01 1.63
N ASP A 147 7.72 5.66 2.56
CA ASP A 147 7.95 5.81 3.99
C ASP A 147 8.12 4.41 4.62
N VAL A 148 9.25 4.17 5.28
CA VAL A 148 9.60 2.88 5.91
C VAL A 148 9.74 3.06 7.42
N ALA A 149 8.84 2.44 8.16
CA ALA A 149 8.76 2.55 9.61
C ALA A 149 9.63 1.49 10.32
N GLY A 150 10.21 1.90 11.44
CA GLY A 150 10.79 0.99 12.44
C GLY A 150 12.02 0.21 12.00
N THR A 151 12.54 0.42 10.79
CA THR A 151 13.63 -0.37 10.24
C THR A 151 14.73 0.49 9.62
N ALA A 152 15.98 0.21 9.98
CA ALA A 152 17.14 0.75 9.27
C ALA A 152 17.27 0.06 7.90
N LEU A 153 17.37 0.84 6.84
CA LEU A 153 17.66 0.31 5.51
C LEU A 153 19.16 -0.01 5.40
N ASN A 154 19.50 -1.18 4.86
CA ASN A 154 20.88 -1.55 4.64
C ASN A 154 21.45 -0.92 3.34
N GLU A 155 22.74 -1.10 3.07
CA GLU A 155 23.41 -0.53 1.90
C GLU A 155 22.76 -0.96 0.58
N GLU A 156 22.41 -2.25 0.47
CA GLU A 156 21.79 -2.81 -0.72
C GLU A 156 20.40 -2.22 -0.98
N SER A 157 19.63 -2.07 0.10
CA SER A 157 18.33 -1.42 0.09
C SER A 157 18.38 0.00 -0.45
N MET A 158 19.26 0.81 0.11
CA MET A 158 19.43 2.20 -0.29
C MET A 158 19.90 2.32 -1.74
N ARG A 159 20.81 1.44 -2.17
CA ARG A 159 21.30 1.42 -3.55
C ARG A 159 20.19 1.10 -4.55
N ARG A 160 19.34 0.11 -4.25
CA ARG A 160 18.22 -0.31 -5.12
C ARG A 160 17.14 0.75 -5.24
N LEU A 161 16.80 1.42 -4.13
CA LEU A 161 15.89 2.57 -4.15
C LEU A 161 16.43 3.71 -5.03
N GLY A 162 17.75 3.78 -5.20
CA GLY A 162 18.43 4.79 -6.02
C GLY A 162 18.48 4.48 -7.50
N VAL A 163 17.83 3.41 -7.97
CA VAL A 163 17.81 3.01 -9.38
C VAL A 163 16.55 3.57 -10.07
N PRO A 164 16.63 4.69 -10.81
CA PRO A 164 15.44 5.44 -11.23
C PRO A 164 14.53 4.69 -12.20
N HIS A 165 15.09 3.74 -12.96
CA HIS A 165 14.34 2.93 -13.93
C HIS A 165 13.62 1.73 -13.28
N ILE A 166 13.97 1.38 -12.03
CA ILE A 166 13.28 0.36 -11.25
C ILE A 166 12.21 1.05 -10.39
N MET A 167 12.58 2.14 -9.71
CA MET A 167 11.65 3.00 -8.98
C MET A 167 12.10 4.46 -9.04
N PRO A 168 11.27 5.37 -9.55
CA PRO A 168 11.55 6.81 -9.57
C PRO A 168 11.22 7.45 -8.21
N ILE A 169 11.79 6.91 -7.12
CA ILE A 169 11.60 7.48 -5.79
C ILE A 169 12.26 8.86 -5.74
N GLU A 170 11.51 9.87 -5.31
CA GLU A 170 11.95 11.24 -5.10
C GLU A 170 12.13 11.54 -3.60
N ARG A 171 11.34 10.88 -2.75
CA ARG A 171 11.34 11.07 -1.29
C ARG A 171 11.28 9.74 -0.54
N LEU A 172 12.26 9.55 0.34
CA LEU A 172 12.33 8.43 1.29
C LEU A 172 12.08 8.96 2.71
N GLY A 173 10.99 8.52 3.35
CA GLY A 173 10.72 8.76 4.76
C GLY A 173 11.26 7.63 5.62
N LEU A 174 12.05 7.97 6.65
CA LEU A 174 12.55 7.01 7.65
C LEU A 174 12.11 7.38 9.07
N SER A 175 12.14 6.41 9.98
CA SER A 175 11.97 6.72 11.41
C SER A 175 13.01 7.77 11.85
N PRO A 176 12.67 8.66 12.80
CA PRO A 176 13.54 9.76 13.22
C PRO A 176 14.99 9.35 13.53
N GLU A 177 15.16 8.21 14.19
CA GLU A 177 16.45 7.64 14.58
C GLU A 177 17.36 7.24 13.40
N PHE A 178 16.80 7.07 12.19
CA PHE A 178 17.54 6.67 10.99
C PHE A 178 17.70 7.78 9.96
N VAL A 179 17.07 8.94 10.15
CA VAL A 179 17.07 10.04 9.16
C VAL A 179 18.48 10.59 8.92
N ALA A 180 19.23 10.88 9.98
CA ALA A 180 20.55 11.51 9.87
C ALA A 180 21.54 10.62 9.09
N ASP A 181 21.58 9.32 9.41
CA ASP A 181 22.42 8.36 8.70
C ASP A 181 21.96 8.15 7.26
N GLY A 182 20.65 8.06 7.02
CA GLY A 182 20.10 7.96 5.67
C GLY A 182 20.42 9.17 4.79
N GLN A 183 20.32 10.38 5.34
CA GLN A 183 20.68 11.62 4.64
C GLN A 183 22.16 11.68 4.27
N ARG A 184 23.03 11.33 5.22
CA ARG A 184 24.48 11.25 4.99
C ARG A 184 24.80 10.25 3.87
N TYR A 185 24.23 9.05 3.93
CA TYR A 185 24.44 8.02 2.92
C TYR A 185 23.95 8.45 1.53
N ALA A 186 22.74 9.01 1.44
CA ALA A 186 22.17 9.48 0.18
C ALA A 186 23.03 10.58 -0.46
N LEU A 187 23.60 11.48 0.35
CA LEU A 187 24.53 12.52 -0.10
C LEU A 187 25.86 11.93 -0.58
N GLU A 188 26.50 11.07 0.22
CA GLU A 188 27.79 10.44 -0.11
C GLU A 188 27.71 9.60 -1.40
N ARG A 189 26.58 8.92 -1.62
CA ARG A 189 26.35 8.07 -2.79
C ARG A 189 25.64 8.77 -3.94
N GLN A 190 25.31 10.07 -3.81
CA GLN A 190 24.61 10.86 -4.81
C GLN A 190 23.31 10.18 -5.29
N LEU A 191 22.53 9.66 -4.35
CA LEU A 191 21.26 9.01 -4.66
C LEU A 191 20.24 10.04 -5.18
N PRO A 192 19.32 9.63 -6.07
CA PRO A 192 18.39 10.55 -6.75
C PRO A 192 17.19 11.00 -5.90
N PHE A 193 17.21 10.76 -4.58
CA PHE A 193 16.08 11.03 -3.69
C PHE A 193 16.50 11.74 -2.41
N MET A 194 15.54 12.45 -1.81
CA MET A 194 15.71 13.10 -0.51
C MET A 194 15.31 12.15 0.61
N VAL A 195 16.10 12.12 1.69
CA VAL A 195 15.76 11.41 2.93
C VAL A 195 15.17 12.39 3.93
N THR A 196 14.01 12.05 4.48
CA THR A 196 13.23 12.89 5.39
C THR A 196 12.70 12.05 6.56
N GLU A 197 12.27 12.71 7.62
CA GLU A 197 11.43 12.03 8.62
C GLU A 197 10.12 11.57 7.97
N MET A 198 9.63 10.39 8.37
CA MET A 198 8.33 9.89 7.93
C MET A 198 7.20 10.87 8.24
N VAL A 199 6.28 11.03 7.29
CA VAL A 199 5.11 11.89 7.50
C VAL A 199 4.03 11.01 8.11
N LYS A 200 3.76 11.21 9.40
CA LYS A 200 2.59 10.64 10.07
C LYS A 200 1.33 11.40 9.64
N SER A 201 0.84 11.14 8.44
CA SER A 201 -0.38 11.76 7.93
C SER A 201 -1.61 10.85 7.98
N THR A 202 -1.64 9.82 8.83
CA THR A 202 -2.95 9.21 9.15
C THR A 202 -3.73 10.19 10.04
N PRO A 203 -4.90 10.70 9.61
CA PRO A 203 -5.76 11.51 10.47
C PRO A 203 -6.34 10.70 11.64
N PHE A 204 -6.22 9.37 11.61
CA PHE A 204 -6.59 8.49 12.69
C PHE A 204 -5.40 8.28 13.66
N PRO A 205 -5.56 8.55 14.96
CA PRO A 205 -4.60 8.08 15.94
C PRO A 205 -4.61 6.55 15.95
N LEU A 206 -3.55 5.94 15.43
CA LEU A 206 -3.31 4.49 15.49
C LEU A 206 -2.98 3.99 16.92
N LYS A 207 -2.84 4.90 17.89
CA LYS A 207 -2.59 4.59 19.30
C LYS A 207 -3.88 4.78 20.11
N GLY A 208 -4.34 3.72 20.78
CA GLY A 208 -5.35 3.80 21.84
C GLY A 208 -6.73 3.20 21.56
N LEU A 209 -6.85 2.30 20.57
CA LEU A 209 -8.08 1.51 20.40
C LEU A 209 -7.70 0.04 20.41
N ASP A 210 -7.40 -0.47 21.61
CA ASP A 210 -7.46 -1.90 21.87
C ASP A 210 -8.87 -2.35 21.45
N CYS A 211 -8.97 -3.25 20.47
CA CYS A 211 -10.23 -3.95 20.24
C CYS A 211 -10.60 -4.62 21.55
N PRO A 212 -11.80 -4.37 22.12
CA PRO A 212 -12.24 -5.13 23.27
C PRO A 212 -12.25 -6.60 22.86
N GLN A 213 -11.41 -7.40 23.50
CA GLN A 213 -11.46 -8.85 23.41
C GLN A 213 -12.82 -9.26 24.00
N PHE A 214 -13.74 -9.66 23.13
CA PHE A 214 -14.97 -10.34 23.51
C PHE A 214 -14.87 -11.82 23.11
#